data_AF-A0A067LU75-F1
#
_entry.id   AF-A0A067LU75-F1
#
_cell.length_a   1.000
_cell.length_b   1.000
_cell.length_c   1.000
_cell.angle_alpha   90.00
_cell.angle_beta   90.00
_cell.angle_gamma   90.00
#
_symmetry.space_group_name_H-M   'P 1'
#
loop_
_entity.id
_entity.type
_entity.pdbx_description
1 polymer ?
#
loop_
_entity_poly.entity_id
_entity_poly.type
_entity_poly.pdbx_seq_one_letter_code
_entity_poly.pdbx_strand_id
1 'polypeptide(L)'
;LLHIKGLAANKDKPMFHTIDDFLHVEYRARTRTAWLWASGTTTLKHLFQSLDKDANPPHLRQLAEKIVDERASSSALVTLGDHSTRDHVLEGSVTLLRDLDFYVHLRKTIREGDVGQLQALIPHLIFYFKGGGNGNYCKMMVEYMQWHLYEAPPEISEVIHNHCWLVNPSGRPGHFHPADELQEHNICDIKDTHAPIRANASWDYMTNISPAIPTFSRVGDHVDQCFHLIRGSQHTEPDAEADLQVLMTSF
;
A
#
# COMPACT_ATOMS: atom_id res chain seq x y z
N LEU A 1 -11.63 -13.96 15.14
CA LEU A 1 -10.92 -14.45 13.94
C LEU A 1 -10.06 -13.30 13.45
N LEU A 2 -8.76 -13.54 13.27
CA LEU A 2 -7.67 -12.59 13.03
C LEU A 2 -7.10 -11.81 14.23
N HIS A 3 -7.76 -11.73 15.38
CA HIS A 3 -7.29 -10.93 16.55
C HIS A 3 -6.93 -9.46 16.26
N ILE A 4 -7.15 -8.96 15.04
CA ILE A 4 -6.91 -7.58 14.64
C ILE A 4 -7.92 -6.69 15.36
N LYS A 5 -7.44 -5.87 16.30
CA LYS A 5 -8.28 -4.93 17.03
C LYS A 5 -8.89 -3.92 16.04
N GLY A 6 -10.20 -3.69 16.11
CA GLY A 6 -10.89 -2.66 15.33
C GLY A 6 -11.62 -3.14 14.06
N LEU A 7 -11.46 -4.41 13.65
CA LEU A 7 -12.19 -4.96 12.49
C LEU A 7 -13.62 -5.39 12.83
N ALA A 8 -13.89 -5.73 14.09
CA ALA A 8 -15.22 -6.04 14.58
C ALA A 8 -15.69 -4.96 15.57
N ALA A 9 -16.82 -4.33 15.24
CA ALA A 9 -17.58 -3.37 16.04
C ALA A 9 -17.08 -1.91 16.06
N ASN A 10 -17.33 -1.17 14.97
CA ASN A 10 -17.71 0.24 15.08
C ASN A 10 -18.56 0.68 13.86
N LYS A 11 -19.44 1.68 14.02
CA LYS A 11 -20.12 2.38 12.90
C LYS A 11 -19.17 3.34 12.19
N ASP A 12 -18.02 3.62 12.80
CA ASP A 12 -16.93 4.39 12.22
C ASP A 12 -16.16 3.54 11.21
N LYS A 13 -15.62 4.19 10.16
CA LYS A 13 -14.81 3.53 9.14
C LYS A 13 -13.68 2.73 9.82
N PRO A 14 -13.37 1.50 9.35
CA PRO A 14 -12.27 0.73 9.92
C PRO A 14 -10.96 1.53 9.82
N MET A 15 -10.12 1.43 10.85
CA MET A 15 -8.85 2.16 10.93
C MET A 15 -7.97 1.78 9.72
N PHE A 16 -7.37 2.77 9.06
CA PHE A 16 -6.59 2.54 7.85
C PHE A 16 -5.52 1.44 8.03
N HIS A 17 -4.70 1.54 9.08
CA HIS A 17 -3.65 0.56 9.37
C HIS A 17 -4.18 -0.86 9.56
N THR A 18 -5.32 -1.00 10.24
CA THR A 18 -5.99 -2.29 10.42
C THR A 18 -6.39 -2.94 9.08
N ILE A 19 -6.85 -2.14 8.11
CA ILE A 19 -7.19 -2.64 6.77
C ILE A 19 -5.93 -2.91 5.97
N ASP A 20 -4.96 -1.99 5.98
CA ASP A 20 -3.68 -2.13 5.26
C ASP A 20 -2.98 -3.43 5.66
N ASP A 21 -2.88 -3.70 6.97
CA ASP A 21 -2.32 -4.94 7.52
C ASP A 21 -3.08 -6.18 7.03
N PHE A 22 -4.42 -6.14 7.11
CA PHE A 22 -5.25 -7.26 6.65
C PHE A 22 -5.07 -7.54 5.16
N LEU A 23 -5.06 -6.52 4.30
CA LEU A 23 -4.86 -6.68 2.86
C LEU A 23 -3.49 -7.30 2.54
N HIS A 24 -2.44 -6.92 3.27
CA HIS A 24 -1.11 -7.52 3.12
C HIS A 24 -1.07 -8.98 3.57
N VAL A 25 -1.73 -9.32 4.69
CA VAL A 25 -1.82 -10.71 5.17
C VAL A 25 -2.61 -11.56 4.17
N GLU A 26 -3.75 -11.07 3.69
CA GLU A 26 -4.55 -11.74 2.66
C GLU A 26 -3.71 -11.96 1.39
N TYR A 27 -3.06 -10.92 0.86
CA TYR A 27 -2.19 -11.04 -0.32
C TYR A 27 -1.11 -12.12 -0.13
N ARG A 28 -0.45 -12.15 1.03
CA ARG A 28 0.57 -13.16 1.35
C ARG A 28 -0.03 -14.57 1.34
N ALA A 29 -1.20 -14.78 1.94
CA ALA A 29 -1.87 -16.08 1.95
C ALA A 29 -2.21 -16.53 0.52
N ARG A 30 -2.84 -15.66 -0.27
CA ARG A 30 -3.24 -15.94 -1.66
C ARG A 30 -2.03 -16.27 -2.54
N THR A 31 -0.98 -15.48 -2.42
CA THR A 31 0.27 -15.68 -3.16
C THR A 31 0.90 -17.02 -2.81
N ARG A 32 0.97 -17.38 -1.52
CA ARG A 32 1.46 -18.70 -1.08
C ARG A 32 0.62 -19.83 -1.67
N THR A 33 -0.72 -19.73 -1.63
CA THR A 33 -1.60 -20.73 -2.24
C THR A 33 -1.40 -20.84 -3.76
N ALA A 34 -1.25 -19.71 -4.46
CA ALA A 34 -0.99 -19.69 -5.90
C ALA A 34 0.33 -20.40 -6.25
N TRP A 35 1.39 -20.20 -5.46
CA TRP A 35 2.67 -20.89 -5.63
C TRP A 35 2.57 -22.41 -5.40
N LEU A 36 1.83 -22.84 -4.38
CA LEU A 36 1.56 -24.27 -4.15
C LEU A 36 0.78 -24.89 -5.30
N TRP A 37 -0.27 -24.21 -5.77
CA TRP A 37 -1.05 -24.63 -6.93
C TRP A 37 -0.21 -24.73 -8.20
N ALA A 38 0.60 -23.71 -8.51
CA ALA A 38 1.38 -23.66 -9.74
C ALA A 38 2.42 -24.78 -9.79
N SER A 39 3.08 -25.02 -8.66
CA SER A 39 4.11 -26.06 -8.49
C SER A 39 3.56 -27.48 -8.28
N GLY A 40 2.27 -27.62 -7.94
CA GLY A 40 1.66 -28.89 -7.56
C GLY A 40 2.16 -29.42 -6.21
N THR A 41 2.81 -28.59 -5.38
CA THR A 41 3.32 -28.99 -4.07
C THR A 41 2.27 -28.73 -2.98
N THR A 42 2.35 -29.48 -1.88
CA THR A 42 1.40 -29.36 -0.76
C THR A 42 1.85 -28.40 0.34
N THR A 43 3.16 -28.10 0.42
CA THR A 43 3.71 -27.20 1.44
C THR A 43 4.82 -26.33 0.86
N LEU A 44 5.00 -25.13 1.42
CA LEU A 44 6.06 -24.21 1.01
C LEU A 44 7.45 -24.81 1.24
N LYS A 45 7.60 -25.64 2.27
CA LYS A 45 8.84 -26.37 2.53
C LYS A 45 9.20 -27.30 1.37
N HIS A 46 8.22 -28.03 0.83
CA HIS A 46 8.46 -28.88 -0.33
C HIS A 46 8.74 -28.07 -1.60
N LEU A 47 8.04 -26.95 -1.79
CA LEU A 47 8.33 -26.00 -2.87
C LEU A 47 9.78 -25.52 -2.82
N PHE A 48 10.22 -24.96 -1.70
CA PHE A 48 11.59 -24.46 -1.55
C PHE A 48 12.63 -25.58 -1.69
N GLN A 49 12.39 -26.76 -1.12
CA GLN A 49 13.28 -27.90 -1.33
C GLN A 49 13.37 -28.36 -2.79
N SER A 50 12.29 -28.22 -3.56
CA SER A 50 12.28 -28.51 -5.00
C SER A 50 13.07 -27.46 -5.76
N LEU A 51 12.86 -26.17 -5.44
CA LEU A 51 13.54 -25.05 -6.08
C LEU A 51 15.03 -24.99 -5.74
N ASP A 52 15.43 -25.30 -4.50
CA ASP A 52 16.84 -25.31 -4.07
C ASP A 52 17.64 -26.43 -4.75
N LYS A 53 16.97 -27.53 -5.10
CA LYS A 53 17.57 -28.63 -5.88
C LYS A 53 17.60 -28.33 -7.37
N ASP A 54 16.78 -27.38 -7.81
CA ASP A 54 16.70 -26.96 -9.21
C ASP A 54 17.75 -25.88 -9.48
N ALA A 55 18.75 -26.21 -10.29
CA ALA A 55 19.78 -25.26 -10.69
C ALA A 55 19.30 -24.27 -11.77
N ASN A 56 18.02 -24.29 -12.15
CA ASN A 56 17.49 -23.64 -13.34
C ASN A 56 16.61 -22.41 -13.03
N PRO A 57 17.11 -21.17 -13.22
CA PRO A 57 16.31 -19.94 -13.07
C PRO A 57 14.99 -19.89 -13.89
N PRO A 58 14.92 -20.44 -15.13
CA PRO A 58 13.69 -20.55 -15.92
C PRO A 58 12.52 -21.28 -15.25
N HIS A 59 12.75 -22.27 -14.38
CA HIS A 59 11.65 -23.05 -13.81
C HIS A 59 10.79 -22.19 -12.86
N LEU A 60 11.43 -21.43 -11.98
CA LEU A 60 10.74 -20.47 -11.10
C LEU A 60 9.94 -19.45 -11.92
N ARG A 61 10.53 -18.97 -13.02
CA ARG A 61 9.88 -18.05 -13.95
C ARG A 61 8.64 -18.67 -14.59
N GLN A 62 8.70 -19.92 -15.05
CA GLN A 62 7.54 -20.62 -15.62
C GLN A 62 6.39 -20.77 -14.61
N LEU A 63 6.72 -21.04 -13.35
CA LEU A 63 5.72 -21.10 -12.28
C LEU A 63 5.07 -19.73 -12.05
N ALA A 64 5.86 -18.66 -12.04
CA ALA A 64 5.35 -17.29 -11.91
C ALA A 64 4.46 -16.89 -13.10
N GLU A 65 4.91 -17.17 -14.34
CA GLU A 65 4.15 -16.92 -15.57
C GLU A 65 2.81 -17.65 -15.52
N LYS A 66 2.81 -18.93 -15.13
CA LYS A 66 1.58 -19.71 -14.93
C LYS A 66 0.63 -19.06 -13.92
N ILE A 67 1.12 -18.53 -12.80
CA ILE A 67 0.28 -17.82 -11.81
C ILE A 67 -0.33 -16.56 -12.43
N VAL A 68 0.46 -15.77 -13.14
CA VAL A 68 -0.02 -14.54 -13.78
C VAL A 68 -1.07 -14.85 -14.83
N ASP A 69 -0.79 -15.80 -15.72
CA ASP A 69 -1.63 -16.12 -16.87
C ASP A 69 -2.95 -16.78 -16.47
N GLU A 70 -2.97 -17.57 -15.38
CA GLU A 70 -4.16 -18.35 -15.00
C GLU A 70 -4.84 -17.87 -13.71
N ARG A 71 -4.17 -17.11 -12.83
CA ARG A 71 -4.64 -16.84 -11.46
C ARG A 71 -4.52 -15.40 -10.95
N ALA A 72 -3.75 -14.53 -11.59
CA ALA A 72 -3.45 -13.20 -11.01
C ALA A 72 -3.58 -12.02 -12.00
N SER A 73 -4.14 -12.22 -13.20
CA SER A 73 -4.27 -11.17 -14.21
C SER A 73 -5.71 -10.94 -14.68
N SER A 74 -5.96 -9.79 -15.30
CA SER A 74 -7.22 -9.55 -16.01
C SER A 74 -7.41 -10.50 -17.19
N SER A 75 -6.33 -10.92 -17.86
CA SER A 75 -6.38 -11.92 -18.93
C SER A 75 -6.88 -13.26 -18.42
N ALA A 76 -6.42 -13.70 -17.23
CA ALA A 76 -6.92 -14.90 -16.58
C ALA A 76 -8.45 -14.85 -16.37
N LEU A 77 -8.99 -13.69 -15.95
CA LEU A 77 -10.44 -13.52 -15.77
C LEU A 77 -11.21 -13.59 -17.08
N VAL A 78 -10.66 -13.06 -18.18
CA VAL A 78 -11.27 -13.19 -19.51
C VAL A 78 -11.33 -14.65 -19.91
N THR A 79 -10.22 -15.37 -19.80
CA THR A 79 -10.16 -16.81 -20.09
C THR A 79 -11.14 -17.62 -19.25
N LEU A 80 -11.25 -17.31 -17.95
CA LEU A 80 -12.21 -17.97 -17.07
C LEU A 80 -13.67 -17.70 -17.46
N GLY A 81 -13.97 -16.47 -17.89
CA GLY A 81 -15.29 -16.05 -18.33
C GLY A 81 -15.75 -16.69 -19.65
N ASP A 82 -14.80 -17.14 -20.49
CA ASP A 82 -15.09 -17.81 -21.77
C ASP A 82 -15.47 -19.29 -21.61
N HIS A 83 -15.32 -19.88 -20.41
CA HIS A 83 -15.73 -21.26 -20.16
C HIS A 83 -17.25 -21.43 -20.18
N SER A 84 -17.71 -22.56 -20.74
CA SER A 84 -19.14 -22.91 -20.79
C SER A 84 -19.77 -23.09 -19.39
N THR A 85 -18.96 -23.44 -18.40
CA THR A 85 -19.36 -23.56 -17.00
C THR A 85 -18.46 -22.65 -16.17
N ARG A 86 -19.07 -21.63 -15.56
CA ARG A 86 -18.35 -20.61 -14.80
C ARG A 86 -18.15 -21.03 -13.35
N ASP A 87 -16.90 -21.02 -12.91
CA ASP A 87 -16.54 -21.19 -11.51
C ASP A 87 -16.42 -19.79 -10.86
N HIS A 88 -17.52 -19.30 -10.31
CA HIS A 88 -17.57 -17.98 -9.70
C HIS A 88 -16.70 -17.85 -8.44
N VAL A 89 -16.42 -18.96 -7.75
CA VAL A 89 -15.53 -18.95 -6.57
C VAL A 89 -14.11 -18.67 -7.05
N LEU A 90 -13.68 -19.40 -8.08
CA LEU A 90 -12.38 -19.19 -8.69
C LEU A 90 -12.25 -17.79 -9.31
N GLU A 91 -13.24 -17.33 -10.07
CA GLU A 91 -13.24 -15.98 -10.66
C GLU A 91 -13.11 -14.88 -9.59
N GLY A 92 -13.85 -14.99 -8.49
CA GLY A 92 -13.73 -14.07 -7.35
C GLY A 92 -12.36 -14.14 -6.70
N SER A 93 -11.79 -15.35 -6.62
CA SER A 93 -10.47 -15.59 -6.04
C SER A 93 -9.34 -14.96 -6.86
N VAL A 94 -9.40 -15.09 -8.19
CA VAL A 94 -8.48 -14.47 -9.16
C VAL A 94 -8.63 -12.95 -9.16
N THR A 95 -9.87 -12.45 -9.11
CA THR A 95 -10.15 -11.01 -9.02
C THR A 95 -9.48 -10.42 -7.78
N LEU A 96 -9.67 -11.05 -6.62
CA LEU A 96 -9.10 -10.56 -5.37
C LEU A 96 -7.56 -10.64 -5.37
N LEU A 97 -6.95 -11.71 -5.89
CA LEU A 97 -5.48 -11.79 -5.98
C LEU A 97 -4.92 -10.69 -6.90
N ARG A 98 -5.52 -10.47 -8.08
CA ARG A 98 -5.12 -9.39 -9.00
C ARG A 98 -5.19 -8.02 -8.33
N ASP A 99 -6.28 -7.73 -7.62
CA ASP A 99 -6.51 -6.42 -7.01
C ASP A 99 -5.58 -6.18 -5.81
N LEU A 100 -5.32 -7.23 -5.02
CA LEU A 100 -4.34 -7.18 -3.93
C LEU A 100 -2.91 -7.02 -4.43
N ASP A 101 -2.54 -7.70 -5.53
CA ASP A 101 -1.23 -7.54 -6.16
C ASP A 101 -1.01 -6.10 -6.60
N PHE A 102 -2.00 -5.50 -7.26
CA PHE A 102 -1.99 -4.08 -7.63
C PHE A 102 -1.84 -3.17 -6.40
N TYR A 103 -2.59 -3.43 -5.33
CA TYR A 103 -2.52 -2.65 -4.09
C TYR A 103 -1.12 -2.73 -3.43
N VAL A 104 -0.59 -3.93 -3.24
CA VAL A 104 0.72 -4.14 -2.63
C VAL A 104 1.83 -3.54 -3.49
N HIS A 105 1.74 -3.69 -4.82
CA HIS A 105 2.68 -3.09 -5.75
C HIS A 105 2.65 -1.56 -5.71
N LEU A 106 1.47 -0.95 -5.61
CA LEU A 106 1.31 0.49 -5.42
C LEU A 106 1.96 0.96 -4.11
N ARG A 107 1.69 0.28 -2.99
CA ARG A 107 2.27 0.63 -1.68
C ARG A 107 3.79 0.51 -1.69
N LYS A 108 4.32 -0.55 -2.31
CA LYS A 108 5.76 -0.75 -2.48
C LYS A 108 6.39 0.35 -3.33
N THR A 109 5.78 0.65 -4.49
CA THR A 109 6.22 1.70 -5.42
C THR A 109 6.35 3.05 -4.72
N ILE A 110 5.33 3.42 -3.92
CA ILE A 110 5.34 4.65 -3.12
C ILE A 110 6.51 4.63 -2.13
N ARG A 111 6.67 3.56 -1.35
CA ARG A 111 7.73 3.44 -0.34
C ARG A 111 9.13 3.51 -0.94
N GLU A 112 9.32 2.95 -2.13
CA GLU A 112 10.58 2.94 -2.86
C GLU A 112 10.90 4.30 -3.52
N GLY A 113 9.91 5.18 -3.64
CA GLY A 113 10.11 6.49 -4.28
C GLY A 113 10.07 6.43 -5.81
N ASP A 114 9.54 5.36 -6.41
CA ASP A 114 9.54 5.17 -7.86
C ASP A 114 8.32 5.87 -8.50
N VAL A 115 8.51 7.15 -8.82
CA VAL A 115 7.46 7.97 -9.46
C VAL A 115 7.14 7.47 -10.87
N GLY A 116 8.12 6.93 -11.61
CA GLY A 116 7.88 6.42 -12.96
C GLY A 116 6.94 5.21 -12.95
N GLN A 117 7.18 4.28 -12.03
CA GLN A 117 6.30 3.14 -11.81
C GLN A 117 4.94 3.59 -11.27
N LEU A 118 4.88 4.60 -10.39
CA LEU A 118 3.63 5.15 -9.88
C LEU A 118 2.78 5.74 -11.00
N GLN A 119 3.40 6.46 -11.94
CA GLN A 119 2.74 7.00 -13.12
C GLN A 119 2.18 5.89 -14.03
N ALA A 120 2.93 4.81 -14.22
CA ALA A 120 2.46 3.65 -14.98
C ALA A 120 1.21 2.98 -14.36
N LEU A 121 0.99 3.16 -13.05
CA LEU A 121 -0.20 2.65 -12.34
C LEU A 121 -1.42 3.58 -12.43
N ILE A 122 -1.26 4.84 -12.84
CA ILE A 122 -2.36 5.82 -12.91
C ILE A 122 -3.55 5.34 -13.75
N PRO A 123 -3.38 4.75 -14.96
CA PRO A 123 -4.50 4.26 -15.74
C PRO A 123 -5.38 3.26 -14.97
N HIS A 124 -4.76 2.37 -14.19
CA HIS A 124 -5.48 1.44 -13.33
C HIS A 124 -6.19 2.19 -12.19
N LEU A 125 -5.50 3.10 -11.51
CA LEU A 125 -6.07 3.93 -10.44
C LEU A 125 -7.32 4.70 -10.90
N ILE A 126 -7.34 5.21 -12.14
CA ILE A 126 -8.52 5.88 -12.71
C ILE A 126 -9.73 4.94 -12.69
N PHE A 127 -9.58 3.69 -13.13
CA PHE A 127 -10.67 2.71 -13.11
C PHE A 127 -11.11 2.36 -11.67
N TYR A 128 -10.15 2.16 -10.76
CA TYR A 128 -10.46 1.89 -9.34
C TYR A 128 -11.21 3.06 -8.69
N PHE A 129 -10.74 4.29 -8.86
CA PHE A 129 -11.41 5.46 -8.29
C PHE A 129 -12.77 5.70 -8.91
N LYS A 130 -12.92 5.50 -10.23
CA LYS A 130 -14.22 5.61 -10.89
C LYS A 130 -15.20 4.56 -10.39
N GLY A 131 -14.78 3.29 -10.33
CA GLY A 131 -15.59 2.17 -9.87
C GLY A 131 -15.95 2.25 -8.38
N GLY A 132 -15.01 2.75 -7.55
CA GLY A 132 -15.19 2.94 -6.11
C GLY A 132 -15.96 4.21 -5.71
N GLY A 133 -16.50 4.98 -6.66
CA GLY A 133 -17.26 6.20 -6.36
C GLY A 133 -16.41 7.42 -5.95
N ASN A 134 -15.10 7.35 -6.13
CA ASN A 134 -14.13 8.38 -5.76
C ASN A 134 -13.88 9.35 -6.93
N GLY A 135 -14.93 10.06 -7.34
CA GLY A 135 -14.94 10.90 -8.54
C GLY A 135 -13.89 12.01 -8.55
N ASN A 136 -13.60 12.62 -7.40
CA ASN A 136 -12.58 13.68 -7.30
C ASN A 136 -11.18 13.14 -7.61
N TYR A 137 -10.80 12.00 -7.03
CA TYR A 137 -9.52 11.36 -7.29
C TYR A 137 -9.41 10.87 -8.73
N CYS A 138 -10.47 10.28 -9.28
CA CYS A 138 -10.54 9.92 -10.69
C CYS A 138 -10.30 11.14 -11.60
N LYS A 139 -10.97 12.26 -11.31
CA LYS A 139 -10.81 13.50 -12.08
C LYS A 139 -9.38 14.01 -12.01
N MET A 140 -8.79 14.11 -10.81
CA MET A 140 -7.41 14.57 -10.65
C MET A 140 -6.42 13.71 -11.44
N MET A 141 -6.58 12.38 -11.40
CA MET A 141 -5.71 11.47 -12.14
C MET A 141 -5.82 11.63 -13.67
N VAL A 142 -7.04 11.85 -14.18
CA VAL A 142 -7.28 12.12 -15.61
C VAL A 142 -6.69 13.48 -16.03
N GLU A 143 -6.92 14.53 -15.23
CA GLU A 143 -6.37 15.86 -15.47
C GLU A 143 -4.84 15.84 -15.44
N TYR A 144 -4.26 15.10 -14.49
CA TYR A 144 -2.81 14.90 -14.43
C TYR A 144 -2.26 14.22 -15.68
N MET A 145 -2.89 13.13 -16.15
CA MET A 145 -2.45 12.45 -17.38
C MET A 145 -2.54 13.36 -18.61
N GLN A 146 -3.64 14.10 -18.74
CA GLN A 146 -3.81 15.06 -19.83
C GLN A 146 -2.71 16.12 -19.80
N TRP A 147 -2.47 16.71 -18.64
CA TRP A 147 -1.44 17.71 -18.44
C TRP A 147 -0.05 17.14 -18.75
N HIS A 148 0.32 16.02 -18.14
CA HIS A 148 1.66 15.42 -18.26
C HIS A 148 1.98 14.96 -19.69
N LEU A 149 1.02 14.37 -20.39
CA LEU A 149 1.24 13.80 -21.73
C LEU A 149 1.20 14.84 -22.85
N TYR A 150 0.44 15.94 -22.69
CA TYR A 150 0.12 16.82 -23.82
C TYR A 150 0.36 18.31 -23.56
N GLU A 151 0.42 18.77 -22.32
CA GLU A 151 0.39 20.21 -22.00
C GLU A 151 1.62 20.69 -21.23
N ALA A 152 2.26 19.81 -20.47
CA ALA A 152 3.36 20.15 -19.60
C ALA A 152 4.62 20.52 -20.40
N PRO A 153 5.21 21.71 -20.17
CA PRO A 153 6.58 21.97 -20.61
C PRO A 153 7.52 20.92 -20.02
N PRO A 154 8.48 20.37 -20.79
CA PRO A 154 9.35 19.29 -20.33
C PRO A 154 10.04 19.58 -19.00
N GLU A 155 10.50 20.81 -18.81
CA GLU A 155 11.22 21.25 -17.61
C GLU A 155 10.31 21.24 -16.37
N ILE A 156 9.03 21.60 -16.54
CA ILE A 156 8.05 21.60 -15.44
C ILE A 156 7.63 20.17 -15.12
N SER A 157 7.43 19.35 -16.15
CA SER A 157 7.12 17.93 -15.98
C SER A 157 8.22 17.20 -15.22
N GLU A 158 9.49 17.47 -15.54
CA GLU A 158 10.65 16.89 -14.86
C GLU A 158 10.69 17.28 -13.38
N VAL A 159 10.50 18.56 -13.07
CA VAL A 159 10.49 19.04 -11.67
C VAL A 159 9.37 18.37 -10.87
N ILE A 160 8.15 18.33 -11.42
CA ILE A 160 7.02 17.71 -10.73
C ILE A 160 7.26 16.21 -10.53
N HIS A 161 7.67 15.50 -11.59
CA HIS A 161 7.97 14.08 -11.54
C HIS A 161 9.03 13.76 -10.47
N ASN A 162 10.12 14.53 -10.42
CA ASN A 162 11.26 14.18 -9.58
C ASN A 162 11.17 14.70 -8.14
N HIS A 163 10.33 15.70 -7.87
CA HIS A 163 10.38 16.43 -6.59
C HIS A 163 9.02 16.67 -5.91
N CYS A 164 7.89 16.50 -6.60
CA CYS A 164 6.58 16.88 -6.03
C CYS A 164 5.71 15.70 -5.62
N TRP A 165 5.91 14.52 -6.19
CA TRP A 165 5.04 13.36 -5.93
C TRP A 165 5.33 12.68 -4.60
N LEU A 166 6.60 12.33 -4.39
CA LEU A 166 7.06 11.53 -3.27
C LEU A 166 8.18 12.25 -2.55
N VAL A 167 8.12 12.26 -1.23
CA VAL A 167 9.08 12.94 -0.35
C VAL A 167 9.56 11.95 0.69
N ASN A 168 10.86 11.97 0.98
CA ASN A 168 11.46 11.15 2.02
C ASN A 168 12.08 12.04 3.11
N PRO A 169 11.32 12.45 4.13
CA PRO A 169 11.82 13.32 5.20
C PRO A 169 12.95 12.68 6.00
N SER A 170 13.00 11.34 6.06
CA SER A 170 13.98 10.59 6.85
C SER A 170 15.30 10.39 6.13
N GLY A 171 15.33 10.52 4.79
CA GLY A 171 16.46 10.16 3.93
C GLY A 171 16.77 8.65 3.89
N ARG A 172 15.97 7.79 4.52
CA ARG A 172 16.21 6.34 4.58
C ARG A 172 15.55 5.62 3.40
N PRO A 173 16.20 4.63 2.76
CA PRO A 173 15.57 3.84 1.71
C PRO A 173 14.24 3.23 2.19
N GLY A 174 13.21 3.22 1.34
CA GLY A 174 11.91 2.59 1.66
C GLY A 174 10.96 3.42 2.55
N HIS A 175 11.26 4.70 2.78
CA HIS A 175 10.52 5.62 3.67
C HIS A 175 10.00 6.88 2.92
N PHE A 176 9.70 6.73 1.63
CA PHE A 176 9.00 7.78 0.88
C PHE A 176 7.52 7.83 1.25
N HIS A 177 6.97 9.03 1.27
CA HIS A 177 5.56 9.33 1.48
C HIS A 177 5.02 10.16 0.32
N PRO A 178 3.74 10.01 -0.03
CA PRO A 178 3.02 10.99 -0.83
C PRO A 178 3.14 12.39 -0.20
N ALA A 179 3.37 13.41 -1.04
CA ALA A 179 3.54 14.78 -0.56
C ALA A 179 2.27 15.33 0.13
N ASP A 180 1.09 14.92 -0.33
CA ASP A 180 -0.21 15.26 0.29
C ASP A 180 -0.37 14.63 1.68
N GLU A 181 0.06 13.38 1.85
CA GLU A 181 0.08 12.70 3.15
C GLU A 181 0.98 13.44 4.15
N LEU A 182 2.16 13.90 3.72
CA LEU A 182 3.01 14.73 4.58
C LEU A 182 2.38 16.08 4.91
N GLN A 183 1.64 16.67 3.97
CA GLN A 183 0.90 17.89 4.24
C GLN A 183 -0.22 17.64 5.25
N GLU A 184 -0.89 16.49 5.20
CA GLU A 184 -1.88 16.08 6.21
C GLU A 184 -1.24 15.91 7.59
N HIS A 185 -0.05 15.29 7.68
CA HIS A 185 0.71 15.24 8.93
C HIS A 185 1.03 16.63 9.48
N ASN A 186 1.50 17.55 8.63
CA ASN A 186 1.76 18.94 9.04
C ASN A 186 0.48 19.64 9.54
N ILE A 187 -0.66 19.42 8.88
CA ILE A 187 -1.95 19.99 9.28
C ILE A 187 -2.38 19.42 10.64
N CYS A 188 -2.27 18.11 10.84
CA CYS A 188 -2.57 17.43 12.09
C CYS A 188 -1.71 17.99 13.23
N ASP A 189 -0.41 18.14 13.00
CA ASP A 189 0.51 18.68 13.99
C ASP A 189 0.16 20.12 14.40
N ILE A 190 -0.27 20.96 13.47
CA ILE A 190 -0.69 22.34 13.75
C ILE A 190 -2.03 22.37 14.50
N LYS A 191 -2.99 21.54 14.11
CA LYS A 191 -4.37 21.62 14.60
C LYS A 191 -4.63 20.85 15.88
N ASP A 192 -3.93 19.74 16.08
CA ASP A 192 -4.22 18.76 17.12
C ASP A 192 -3.03 18.59 18.08
N THR A 193 -1.83 18.29 17.57
CA THR A 193 -0.64 18.01 18.43
C THR A 193 -0.14 19.26 19.16
N HIS A 194 0.11 20.33 18.41
CA HIS A 194 0.64 21.61 18.91
C HIS A 194 -0.42 22.71 18.88
N ALA A 195 -1.69 22.30 18.92
CA ALA A 195 -2.83 23.21 18.91
C ALA A 195 -2.63 24.31 19.97
N PRO A 196 -2.75 25.60 19.64
CA PRO A 196 -2.70 26.64 20.65
C PRO A 196 -3.96 26.55 21.53
N ILE A 197 -3.81 26.02 22.73
CA ILE A 197 -4.89 25.93 23.70
C ILE A 197 -4.88 27.24 24.52
N ARG A 198 -5.93 28.08 24.39
CA ARG A 198 -6.36 29.24 25.25
C ARG A 198 -6.59 30.54 24.45
N ALA A 199 -7.01 31.60 25.16
CA ALA A 199 -7.40 32.91 24.65
C ALA A 199 -6.38 33.65 23.76
N ASN A 200 -5.12 33.21 23.71
CA ASN A 200 -4.06 33.80 22.89
C ASN A 200 -3.81 33.03 21.57
N ALA A 201 -4.66 32.06 21.23
CA ALA A 201 -4.63 31.33 19.97
C ALA A 201 -5.10 32.22 18.81
N SER A 202 -4.25 33.15 18.35
CA SER A 202 -4.50 33.97 17.15
C SER A 202 -3.91 33.31 15.90
N TRP A 203 -4.43 33.69 14.74
CA TRP A 203 -3.84 33.31 13.44
C TRP A 203 -2.38 33.75 13.32
N ASP A 204 -2.04 34.94 13.83
CA ASP A 204 -0.66 35.43 13.84
C ASP A 204 0.24 34.54 14.70
N TYR A 205 -0.23 34.13 15.89
CA TYR A 205 0.51 33.21 16.75
C TYR A 205 0.74 31.85 16.09
N MET A 206 -0.32 31.27 15.50
CA MET A 206 -0.22 30.01 14.76
C MET A 206 0.77 30.11 13.60
N THR A 207 0.64 31.15 12.77
CA THR A 207 1.53 31.38 11.62
C THR A 207 3.01 31.48 12.04
N ASN A 208 3.27 32.15 13.17
CA ASN A 208 4.63 32.29 13.68
C ASN A 208 5.20 30.99 14.25
N ILE A 209 4.37 30.15 14.89
CA ILE A 209 4.85 28.95 15.56
C ILE A 209 4.88 27.71 14.64
N SER A 210 4.00 27.63 13.64
CA SER A 210 3.89 26.47 12.75
C SER A 210 5.22 26.05 12.08
N PRO A 211 6.07 26.96 11.56
CA PRO A 211 7.36 26.58 10.98
C PRO A 211 8.34 25.96 12.00
N ALA A 212 8.16 26.23 13.30
CA ALA A 212 9.02 25.72 14.36
C ALA A 212 8.57 24.36 14.92
N ILE A 213 7.33 23.93 14.63
CA ILE A 213 6.75 22.67 15.13
C ILE A 213 7.65 21.45 14.88
N PRO A 214 8.23 21.22 13.68
CA PRO A 214 9.10 20.06 13.47
C PRO A 214 10.33 20.05 14.41
N THR A 215 10.81 21.23 14.80
CA THR A 215 11.90 21.36 15.78
C THR A 215 11.41 21.02 17.19
N PHE A 216 10.22 21.51 17.58
CA PHE A 216 9.64 21.18 18.88
C PHE A 216 9.35 19.69 19.03
N SER A 217 8.80 19.03 18.01
CA SER A 217 8.56 17.59 18.03
C SER A 217 9.88 16.81 18.25
N ARG A 218 10.96 17.17 17.54
CA ARG A 218 12.29 16.55 17.73
C ARG A 218 12.86 16.74 19.13
N VAL A 219 12.64 17.91 19.74
CA VAL A 219 13.06 18.16 21.12
C VAL A 219 12.26 17.29 22.09
N GLY A 220 10.93 17.16 21.88
CA GLY A 220 10.08 16.24 22.62
C GLY A 220 10.59 14.80 22.54
N ASP A 221 10.80 14.29 21.31
CA ASP A 221 11.34 12.95 21.07
C ASP A 221 12.68 12.72 21.79
N HIS A 222 13.56 13.73 21.77
CA HIS A 222 14.87 13.66 22.44
C HIS A 222 14.74 13.57 23.97
N VAL A 223 13.84 14.35 24.56
CA VAL A 223 13.55 14.29 26.00
C VAL A 223 12.97 12.92 26.36
N ASP A 224 11.99 12.44 25.59
CA ASP A 224 11.36 11.14 25.82
C ASP A 224 12.37 9.99 25.74
N GLN A 225 13.32 10.06 24.80
CA GLN A 225 14.42 9.10 24.68
C GLN A 225 15.39 9.16 25.88
N CYS A 226 15.81 10.37 26.28
CA CYS A 226 16.76 10.56 27.39
C CYS A 226 16.21 10.05 28.72
N PHE A 227 14.92 10.24 28.96
CA PHE A 227 14.27 9.89 30.22
C PHE A 227 13.45 8.59 30.16
N HIS A 228 13.44 7.91 29.01
CA HIS A 228 12.66 6.70 28.74
C HIS A 228 11.17 6.86 29.10
N LEU A 229 10.60 8.03 28.81
CA LEU A 229 9.22 8.39 29.18
C LEU A 229 8.20 7.64 28.32
N ILE A 230 8.52 7.37 27.06
CA ILE A 230 7.70 6.59 26.15
C ILE A 230 8.28 5.18 26.00
N ARG A 231 7.51 4.18 26.43
CA ARG A 231 7.82 2.76 26.22
C ARG A 231 7.08 2.25 24.99
N GLY A 232 7.73 2.36 23.83
CA GLY A 232 7.25 1.82 22.55
C GLY A 232 6.75 2.90 21.60
N SER A 233 7.62 3.30 20.67
CA SER A 233 7.26 4.09 19.48
C SER A 233 7.01 3.19 18.25
N GLN A 234 7.19 1.88 18.40
CA GLN A 234 7.01 0.89 17.36
C GLN A 234 5.87 -0.04 17.77
N HIS A 235 4.90 -0.19 16.89
CA HIS A 235 3.92 -1.26 17.01
C HIS A 235 4.63 -2.59 16.71
N THR A 236 4.64 -3.51 17.68
CA THR A 236 5.04 -4.90 17.39
C THR A 236 3.99 -5.51 16.50
N GLU A 237 4.37 -5.86 15.27
CA GLU A 237 3.51 -6.64 14.38
C GLU A 237 3.31 -8.04 15.00
N PRO A 238 2.06 -8.48 15.23
CA PRO A 238 1.79 -9.83 15.69
C PRO A 238 2.22 -10.86 14.63
N ASP A 239 2.58 -12.07 15.07
CA ASP A 239 2.94 -13.16 14.15
C ASP A 239 1.74 -13.52 13.25
N ALA A 240 1.88 -13.20 11.96
CA ALA A 240 0.84 -13.41 10.97
C ALA A 240 0.70 -14.89 10.56
N GLU A 241 1.60 -15.79 10.94
CA GLU A 241 1.59 -17.15 10.41
C GLU A 241 0.31 -17.92 10.76
N ALA A 242 -0.24 -17.72 11.97
CA ALA A 242 -1.51 -18.33 12.36
C ALA A 242 -2.67 -17.85 11.46
N ASP A 243 -2.71 -16.56 11.14
CA ASP A 243 -3.73 -15.97 10.27
C ASP A 243 -3.57 -16.45 8.82
N LEU A 244 -2.34 -16.56 8.34
CA LEU A 244 -2.03 -17.09 7.01
C LEU A 244 -2.53 -18.53 6.85
N GLN A 245 -2.32 -19.39 7.85
CA GLN A 245 -2.81 -20.78 7.80
C GLN A 245 -4.33 -20.84 7.72
N VAL A 246 -5.05 -19.99 8.47
CA VAL A 246 -6.52 -19.91 8.39
C VAL A 246 -6.96 -19.45 7.00
N LEU A 247 -6.38 -18.38 6.47
CA LEU A 247 -6.77 -17.81 5.18
C LEU A 247 -6.47 -18.76 4.01
N MET A 248 -5.37 -19.51 4.07
CA MET A 248 -5.03 -20.53 3.06
C MET A 248 -6.04 -21.69 3.01
N THR A 249 -6.79 -21.96 4.08
CA THR A 249 -7.86 -22.98 4.07
C THR A 249 -9.17 -22.50 3.48
N SER A 250 -9.35 -21.18 3.32
CA SER A 250 -10.57 -20.57 2.78
C SER A 250 -10.55 -20.45 1.24
N PHE A 251 -9.49 -20.94 0.62
CA PHE A 251 -9.15 -20.77 -0.78
C PHE A 251 -9.47 -22.01 -1.63
#